data_AF-A0A6M1ZUI6-F1
#
_entry.id   AF-A0A6M1ZUI6-F1
#
_cell.length_a   1.000
_cell.length_b   1.000
_cell.length_c   1.000
_cell.angle_alpha   90.00
_cell.angle_beta   90.00
_cell.angle_gamma   90.00
#
_symmetry.space_group_name_H-M   'P 1'
#
loop_
_entity.id
_entity.type
_entity.pdbx_description
1 polymer ?
#
loop_
_entity_poly.entity_id
_entity_poly.type
_entity_poly.pdbx_seq_one_letter_code
_entity_poly.pdbx_strand_id
1 'polypeptide(L)'
;MVNYPGPIDPFERKKVSGVEEKQSKEESKKLKPKAVSKKIFLYLSFLSMVSKLLNYFTLNNNKSKYLEKTTFLKDLTALKKILENLSKKDLSQDGEFLNYFAYIWIKFLKDFENLDIENNEIKNKIKTFITSLETYPLNQEYNLGYYLSNLAGYKWVPFPYMEILKKIHFEHLKNPKNSFLNKRIKELNELI
;
A
#
# COMPACT_ATOMS: atom_id res chain seq x y z
N MET A 1 -20.07 -34.00 50.79
CA MET A 1 -20.24 -33.27 49.52
C MET A 1 -19.09 -32.28 49.40
N VAL A 2 -18.23 -32.44 48.39
CA VAL A 2 -17.04 -31.60 48.22
C VAL A 2 -17.41 -30.41 47.33
N ASN A 3 -17.31 -29.19 47.87
CA ASN A 3 -17.55 -27.95 47.13
C ASN A 3 -16.28 -27.59 46.34
N TYR A 4 -16.39 -27.54 45.01
CA TYR A 4 -15.36 -26.97 44.15
C TYR A 4 -15.59 -25.45 44.03
N PRO A 5 -14.54 -24.62 44.17
CA PRO A 5 -14.65 -23.20 43.86
C PRO A 5 -14.84 -23.01 42.34
N GLY A 6 -15.81 -22.18 41.97
CA GLY A 6 -16.07 -21.80 40.57
C GLY A 6 -14.91 -20.99 39.97
N PRO A 7 -14.85 -20.89 38.63
CA PRO A 7 -13.79 -20.17 37.93
C PRO A 7 -13.80 -18.69 38.30
N ILE A 8 -12.62 -18.16 38.61
CA ILE A 8 -12.40 -16.74 38.94
C ILE A 8 -12.42 -15.93 37.65
N ASP A 9 -13.30 -14.95 37.56
CA ASP A 9 -13.37 -14.01 36.44
C ASP A 9 -12.09 -13.15 36.39
N PRO A 10 -11.30 -13.21 35.29
CA PRO A 10 -10.04 -12.48 35.18
C PRO A 10 -10.21 -10.95 35.11
N PHE A 11 -11.44 -10.42 35.03
CA PHE A 11 -11.68 -8.98 34.88
C PHE A 11 -12.14 -8.26 36.16
N GLU A 12 -12.34 -8.97 37.29
CA GLU A 12 -12.76 -8.34 38.56
C GLU A 12 -11.72 -7.40 39.21
N ARG A 13 -10.46 -7.38 38.73
CA ARG A 13 -9.35 -6.63 39.37
C ARG A 13 -8.91 -5.34 38.68
N LYS A 14 -9.75 -4.71 37.86
CA LYS A 14 -9.46 -3.35 37.36
C LYS A 14 -10.62 -2.38 37.61
N LYS A 15 -10.76 -1.95 38.87
CA LYS A 15 -11.35 -0.63 39.15
C LYS A 15 -10.37 0.43 38.64
N VAL A 16 -10.71 1.06 37.53
CA VAL A 16 -9.98 2.23 37.02
C VAL A 16 -10.28 3.39 37.98
N SER A 17 -9.25 3.88 38.67
CA SER A 17 -9.32 5.07 39.50
C SER A 17 -9.62 6.29 38.61
N GLY A 18 -10.63 7.07 38.99
CA GLY A 18 -10.99 8.32 38.31
C GLY A 18 -9.80 9.26 38.18
N VAL A 19 -9.63 9.84 37.00
CA VAL A 19 -8.60 10.82 36.71
C VAL A 19 -8.97 12.12 37.41
N GLU A 20 -8.26 12.47 38.48
CA GLU A 20 -8.25 13.83 39.02
C GLU A 20 -7.54 14.75 38.02
N GLU A 21 -8.28 15.72 37.46
CA GLU A 21 -7.70 16.84 36.72
C GLU A 21 -6.87 17.71 37.66
N LYS A 22 -5.54 17.54 37.63
CA LYS A 22 -4.60 18.52 38.18
C LYS A 22 -4.10 19.41 37.05
N GLN A 23 -4.68 20.61 36.97
CA GLN A 23 -4.12 21.74 36.24
C GLN A 23 -2.80 22.18 36.90
N SER A 24 -1.66 21.73 36.36
CA SER A 24 -0.36 22.34 36.63
C SER A 24 -0.03 23.35 35.54
N LYS A 25 -0.05 24.64 35.91
CA LYS A 25 0.53 25.75 35.13
C LYS A 25 2.01 25.47 34.91
N GLU A 26 2.39 25.12 33.68
CA GLU A 26 3.78 25.00 33.28
C GLU A 26 4.22 26.31 32.62
N GLU A 27 4.98 27.11 33.36
CA GLU A 27 5.59 28.34 32.86
C GLU A 27 6.56 28.00 31.71
N SER A 28 6.31 28.63 30.56
CA SER A 28 7.14 28.54 29.36
C SER A 28 8.51 29.20 29.58
N LYS A 29 9.46 28.44 30.14
CA LYS A 29 10.88 28.82 30.10
C LYS A 29 11.37 28.77 28.65
N LYS A 30 11.48 29.95 28.02
CA LYS A 30 12.18 30.11 26.73
C LYS A 30 13.62 29.61 26.87
N LEU A 31 13.90 28.42 26.35
CA LEU A 31 15.23 27.85 26.24
C LEU A 31 16.08 28.75 25.34
N LYS A 32 17.10 29.41 25.92
CA LYS A 32 18.12 30.12 25.14
C LYS A 32 18.84 29.11 24.24
N PRO A 33 18.98 29.35 22.92
CA PRO A 33 19.64 28.40 22.04
C PRO A 33 21.10 28.22 22.46
N LYS A 34 21.47 26.98 22.78
CA LYS A 34 22.89 26.62 23.01
C LYS A 34 23.66 26.86 21.72
N ALA A 35 24.78 27.58 21.82
CA ALA A 35 25.68 27.79 20.69
C ALA A 35 26.14 26.42 20.15
N VAL A 36 25.77 26.13 18.91
CA VAL A 36 26.15 24.90 18.23
C VAL A 36 27.67 24.87 18.10
N SER A 37 28.31 23.79 18.56
CA SER A 37 29.77 23.69 18.49
C SER A 37 30.25 23.78 17.04
N LYS A 38 31.38 24.47 16.79
CA LYS A 38 31.94 24.66 15.44
C LYS A 38 32.13 23.35 14.68
N LYS A 39 32.37 22.23 15.38
CA LYS A 39 32.48 20.89 14.80
C LYS A 39 31.15 20.38 14.23
N ILE A 40 30.04 20.63 14.92
CA ILE A 40 28.69 20.27 14.45
C ILE A 40 28.32 21.12 13.24
N PHE A 41 28.68 22.41 13.24
CA PHE A 41 28.44 23.30 12.11
C PHE A 41 29.20 22.86 10.85
N LEU A 42 30.47 22.45 10.99
CA LEU A 42 31.26 21.90 9.88
C LEU A 42 30.65 20.61 9.33
N TYR A 43 30.22 19.70 10.21
CA TYR A 43 29.55 18.46 9.79
C TYR A 43 28.24 18.73 9.05
N LEU A 44 27.40 19.63 9.56
CA LEU A 44 26.15 20.02 8.90
C LEU A 44 26.39 20.70 7.55
N SER A 45 27.43 21.54 7.45
CA SER A 45 27.81 22.17 6.19
C SER A 45 28.27 21.15 5.15
N PHE A 46 29.09 20.17 5.54
CA PHE A 46 29.49 19.06 4.69
C PHE A 46 28.29 18.20 4.26
N LEU A 47 27.38 17.86 5.19
CA LEU A 47 26.17 17.11 4.87
C LEU A 47 25.30 17.86 3.85
N SER A 48 25.17 19.18 4.01
CA SER A 48 24.42 20.02 3.07
C SER A 48 25.04 20.03 1.67
N MET A 49 26.37 19.95 1.59
CA MET A 49 27.12 19.93 0.34
C MET A 49 27.01 18.56 -0.35
N VAL A 50 27.09 17.47 0.41
CA VAL A 50 26.82 16.11 -0.07
C VAL A 50 25.38 15.97 -0.55
N SER A 51 24.41 16.52 0.18
CA SER A 51 23.00 16.55 -0.24
C SER A 51 22.82 17.34 -1.55
N LYS A 52 23.48 18.49 -1.71
CA LYS A 52 23.46 19.27 -2.96
C LYS A 52 24.11 18.52 -4.13
N LEU A 53 25.21 17.81 -3.89
CA LEU A 53 25.86 16.96 -4.91
C LEU A 53 24.97 15.78 -5.31
N LEU A 54 24.34 15.11 -4.36
CA LEU A 54 23.38 14.03 -4.64
C LEU A 54 22.19 14.56 -5.43
N ASN A 55 21.65 15.73 -5.07
CA ASN A 55 20.57 16.37 -5.81
C ASN A 55 20.98 16.74 -7.26
N TYR A 56 22.25 17.11 -7.47
CA TYR A 56 22.80 17.40 -8.79
C TYR A 56 22.96 16.12 -9.64
N PHE A 57 23.33 15.00 -9.03
CA PHE A 57 23.37 13.70 -9.72
C PHE A 57 21.98 13.16 -10.07
N THR A 58 20.96 13.43 -9.24
CA THR A 58 19.56 13.13 -9.60
C THR A 58 19.00 14.05 -10.68
N LEU A 59 19.66 15.17 -11.01
CA LEU A 59 19.19 16.14 -12.02
C LEU A 59 19.47 15.70 -13.48
N ASN A 60 20.28 14.64 -13.70
CA ASN A 60 20.46 14.00 -15.02
C ASN A 60 19.26 13.08 -15.35
N ASN A 61 18.08 13.70 -15.48
CA ASN A 61 16.77 13.05 -15.44
C ASN A 61 16.33 12.29 -16.69
N ASN A 62 17.10 12.27 -17.78
CA ASN A 62 16.63 11.64 -19.02
C ASN A 62 16.83 10.11 -19.04
N LYS A 63 17.90 9.61 -18.40
CA LYS A 63 18.10 8.15 -18.24
C LYS A 63 17.21 7.58 -17.13
N SER A 64 16.96 8.33 -16.05
CA SER A 64 16.02 7.92 -14.99
C SER A 64 14.60 7.83 -15.54
N LYS A 65 14.12 8.85 -16.27
CA LYS A 65 12.78 8.83 -16.89
C LYS A 65 12.57 7.64 -17.85
N TYR A 66 13.57 7.30 -18.66
CA TYR A 66 13.48 6.12 -19.54
C TYR A 66 13.47 4.81 -18.74
N LEU A 67 14.33 4.67 -17.74
CA LEU A 67 14.36 3.50 -16.86
C LEU A 67 13.05 3.34 -16.07
N GLU A 68 12.49 4.44 -15.56
CA GLU A 68 11.19 4.50 -14.87
C GLU A 68 10.06 4.06 -15.81
N LYS A 69 10.02 4.56 -17.05
CA LYS A 69 9.03 4.14 -18.05
C LYS A 69 9.13 2.65 -18.37
N THR A 70 10.34 2.10 -18.52
CA THR A 70 10.50 0.65 -18.76
C THR A 70 10.12 -0.19 -17.53
N THR A 71 10.29 0.34 -16.33
CA THR A 71 9.93 -0.34 -15.07
C THR A 71 8.41 -0.34 -14.88
N PHE A 72 7.76 0.79 -15.14
CA PHE A 72 6.30 0.92 -15.12
C PHE A 72 5.62 -0.04 -16.11
N LEU A 73 6.14 -0.15 -17.33
CA LEU A 73 5.62 -1.12 -18.32
C LEU A 73 5.79 -2.57 -17.83
N LYS A 74 6.92 -2.90 -17.19
CA LYS A 74 7.11 -4.23 -16.58
C LYS A 74 6.06 -4.50 -15.50
N ASP A 75 5.76 -3.51 -14.66
CA ASP A 75 4.78 -3.67 -13.59
C ASP A 75 3.35 -3.82 -14.13
N LEU A 76 2.98 -3.07 -15.18
CA LEU A 76 1.74 -3.29 -15.93
C LEU A 76 1.63 -4.70 -16.51
N THR A 77 2.70 -5.20 -17.14
CA THR A 77 2.71 -6.57 -17.69
C THR A 77 2.64 -7.62 -16.58
N ALA A 78 3.24 -7.36 -15.41
CA ALA A 78 3.15 -8.23 -14.25
C ALA A 78 1.72 -8.28 -13.68
N LEU A 79 1.07 -7.12 -13.53
CA LEU A 79 -0.34 -7.04 -13.14
C LEU A 79 -1.24 -7.79 -14.11
N LYS A 80 -1.04 -7.62 -15.42
CA LYS A 80 -1.78 -8.37 -16.44
C LYS A 80 -1.64 -9.87 -16.24
N LYS A 81 -0.40 -10.37 -16.07
CA LYS A 81 -0.15 -11.80 -15.83
C LYS A 81 -0.81 -12.31 -14.54
N ILE A 82 -0.81 -11.50 -13.49
CA ILE A 82 -1.49 -11.85 -12.23
C ILE A 82 -3.00 -12.04 -12.47
N LEU A 83 -3.64 -11.09 -13.16
CA LEU A 83 -5.07 -11.19 -13.46
C LEU A 83 -5.39 -12.35 -14.41
N GLU A 84 -4.55 -12.61 -15.42
CA GLU A 84 -4.68 -13.77 -16.31
C GLU A 84 -4.49 -15.11 -15.57
N ASN A 85 -3.59 -15.15 -14.59
CA ASN A 85 -3.42 -16.35 -13.78
C ASN A 85 -4.65 -16.59 -12.90
N LEU A 86 -5.20 -15.53 -12.30
CA LEU A 86 -6.43 -15.60 -11.52
C LEU A 86 -7.65 -15.98 -12.37
N SER A 87 -7.67 -15.66 -13.67
CA SER A 87 -8.75 -16.09 -14.56
C SER A 87 -8.66 -17.59 -14.92
N LYS A 88 -7.45 -18.13 -15.01
CA LYS A 88 -7.20 -19.54 -15.38
C LYS A 88 -7.33 -20.51 -14.21
N LYS A 89 -6.97 -20.09 -13.00
CA LYS A 89 -6.92 -20.94 -11.81
C LYS A 89 -7.29 -20.15 -10.55
N ASP A 90 -7.97 -20.82 -9.63
CA ASP A 90 -8.25 -20.23 -8.32
C ASP A 90 -6.96 -20.17 -7.50
N LEU A 91 -6.42 -18.96 -7.35
CA LEU A 91 -5.24 -18.67 -6.54
C LEU A 91 -5.61 -17.89 -5.28
N SER A 92 -6.90 -17.83 -4.92
CA SER A 92 -7.36 -17.00 -3.81
C SER A 92 -6.88 -17.49 -2.44
N GLN A 93 -6.39 -18.72 -2.34
CA GLN A 93 -5.85 -19.32 -1.11
C GLN A 93 -4.33 -19.43 -1.12
N ASP A 94 -3.67 -19.10 -2.23
CA ASP A 94 -2.23 -19.17 -2.36
C ASP A 94 -1.60 -17.91 -1.74
N GLY A 95 -1.13 -18.03 -0.49
CA GLY A 95 -0.56 -16.91 0.26
C GLY A 95 0.63 -16.25 -0.43
N GLU A 96 1.45 -17.00 -1.17
CA GLU A 96 2.58 -16.44 -1.92
C GLU A 96 2.09 -15.59 -3.08
N PHE A 97 1.11 -16.10 -3.83
CA PHE A 97 0.48 -15.35 -4.91
C PHE A 97 -0.18 -14.06 -4.43
N LEU A 98 -0.92 -14.12 -3.32
CA LEU A 98 -1.61 -12.97 -2.73
C LEU A 98 -0.63 -11.87 -2.29
N ASN A 99 0.44 -12.26 -1.62
CA ASN A 99 1.50 -11.34 -1.22
C ASN A 99 2.23 -10.75 -2.42
N TYR A 100 2.50 -11.57 -3.45
CA TYR A 100 3.09 -11.10 -4.69
C TYR A 100 2.18 -10.11 -5.42
N PHE A 101 0.87 -10.34 -5.42
CA PHE A 101 -0.09 -9.41 -6.02
C PHE A 101 -0.11 -8.07 -5.29
N ALA A 102 -0.23 -8.08 -3.96
CA ALA A 102 -0.15 -6.86 -3.15
C ALA A 102 1.18 -6.10 -3.38
N TYR A 103 2.30 -6.82 -3.44
CA TYR A 103 3.61 -6.23 -3.71
C TYR A 103 3.67 -5.53 -5.08
N ILE A 104 3.28 -6.22 -6.15
CA ILE A 104 3.28 -5.65 -7.49
C ILE A 104 2.31 -4.47 -7.59
N TRP A 105 1.16 -4.53 -6.91
CA TRP A 105 0.20 -3.44 -6.86
C TRP A 105 0.80 -2.16 -6.25
N ILE A 106 1.40 -2.26 -5.06
CA ILE A 106 2.01 -1.10 -4.39
C ILE A 106 3.16 -0.53 -5.23
N LYS A 107 3.98 -1.41 -5.80
CA LYS A 107 5.08 -1.00 -6.66
C LYS A 107 4.56 -0.23 -7.89
N PHE A 108 3.53 -0.76 -8.53
CA PHE A 108 2.86 -0.10 -9.65
C PHE A 108 2.29 1.27 -9.28
N LEU A 109 1.61 1.40 -8.14
CA LEU A 109 1.09 2.69 -7.69
C LEU A 109 2.20 3.72 -7.47
N LYS A 110 3.29 3.31 -6.80
CA LYS A 110 4.45 4.16 -6.58
C LYS A 110 5.09 4.59 -7.90
N ASP A 111 5.27 3.66 -8.83
CA ASP A 111 5.85 3.97 -10.14
C ASP A 111 4.92 4.92 -10.92
N PHE A 112 3.59 4.72 -10.85
CA PHE A 112 2.61 5.62 -11.47
C PHE A 112 2.65 7.04 -10.92
N GLU A 113 2.75 7.21 -9.59
CA GLU A 113 2.80 8.52 -8.94
C GLU A 113 4.04 9.33 -9.36
N ASN A 114 5.16 8.65 -9.57
CA ASN A 114 6.42 9.27 -9.97
C ASN A 114 6.53 9.50 -11.48
N LEU A 115 5.64 8.90 -12.28
CA LEU A 115 5.74 8.93 -13.73
C LEU A 115 5.04 10.18 -14.31
N ASP A 116 5.84 10.98 -15.01
CA ASP A 116 5.36 12.15 -15.73
C ASP A 116 4.75 11.73 -17.09
N ILE A 117 3.46 11.40 -17.09
CA ILE A 117 2.71 11.03 -18.29
C ILE A 117 2.21 12.30 -18.99
N GLU A 118 2.81 12.62 -20.14
CA GLU A 118 2.39 13.74 -21.01
C GLU A 118 1.00 13.51 -21.62
N ASN A 119 0.65 12.26 -21.93
CA ASN A 119 -0.65 11.92 -22.52
C ASN A 119 -1.75 11.79 -21.44
N ASN A 120 -2.58 12.83 -21.33
CA ASN A 120 -3.70 12.87 -20.39
C ASN A 120 -4.74 11.75 -20.58
N GLU A 121 -4.95 11.26 -21.81
CA GLU A 121 -5.88 10.17 -22.08
C GLU A 121 -5.39 8.87 -21.44
N ILE A 122 -4.11 8.52 -21.67
CA ILE A 122 -3.47 7.33 -21.08
C ILE A 122 -3.46 7.46 -19.56
N LYS A 123 -3.09 8.63 -19.03
CA LYS A 123 -3.11 8.90 -17.59
C LYS A 123 -4.50 8.68 -16.98
N ASN A 124 -5.56 9.14 -17.65
CA ASN A 124 -6.93 8.96 -17.18
C ASN A 124 -7.40 7.50 -17.28
N LYS A 125 -6.99 6.76 -18.32
CA LYS A 125 -7.24 5.32 -18.43
C LYS A 125 -6.60 4.55 -17.28
N ILE A 126 -5.34 4.86 -16.96
CA ILE A 126 -4.64 4.24 -15.82
C ILE A 126 -5.32 4.58 -14.50
N LYS A 127 -5.70 5.86 -14.27
CA LYS A 127 -6.47 6.24 -13.07
C LYS A 127 -7.79 5.49 -12.96
N THR A 128 -8.52 5.36 -14.07
CA THR A 128 -9.78 4.62 -14.12
C THR A 128 -9.57 3.15 -13.76
N PHE A 129 -8.52 2.53 -14.30
CA PHE A 129 -8.12 1.18 -13.92
C PHE A 129 -7.80 1.07 -12.42
N ILE A 130 -7.02 2.01 -11.88
CA ILE A 130 -6.67 2.04 -10.45
C ILE A 130 -7.93 2.12 -9.60
N THR A 131 -8.76 3.15 -9.82
CA THR A 131 -10.01 3.35 -9.06
C THR A 131 -10.94 2.15 -9.15
N SER A 132 -11.00 1.47 -10.30
CA SER A 132 -11.86 0.30 -10.47
C SER A 132 -11.43 -0.91 -9.63
N LEU A 133 -10.13 -1.09 -9.41
CA LEU A 133 -9.60 -2.14 -8.53
C LEU A 133 -9.72 -1.71 -7.07
N GLU A 134 -9.44 -0.44 -6.79
CA GLU A 134 -9.52 0.07 -5.43
C GLU A 134 -10.92 0.00 -4.86
N THR A 135 -11.93 0.30 -5.68
CA THR A 135 -13.33 0.36 -5.22
C THR A 135 -14.07 -0.97 -5.31
N TYR A 136 -13.45 -2.05 -5.81
CA TYR A 136 -14.12 -3.34 -5.91
C TYR A 136 -13.98 -4.14 -4.61
N PRO A 137 -15.04 -4.78 -4.10
CA PRO A 137 -16.43 -4.65 -4.50
C PRO A 137 -17.01 -3.29 -4.05
N LEU A 138 -17.90 -2.73 -4.87
CA LEU A 138 -18.51 -1.43 -4.60
C LEU A 138 -19.26 -1.43 -3.26
N ASN A 139 -19.24 -0.28 -2.58
CA ASN A 139 -19.96 -0.03 -1.32
C ASN A 139 -19.54 -0.93 -0.13
N GLN A 140 -18.28 -1.38 -0.11
CA GLN A 140 -17.71 -2.05 1.05
C GLN A 140 -16.59 -1.21 1.67
N GLU A 141 -16.54 -1.20 3.01
CA GLU A 141 -15.49 -0.51 3.77
C GLU A 141 -14.10 -1.08 3.46
N TYR A 142 -14.02 -2.42 3.38
CA TYR A 142 -12.78 -3.14 3.07
C TYR A 142 -12.85 -3.72 1.65
N ASN A 143 -12.33 -2.95 0.72
CA ASN A 143 -12.28 -3.29 -0.70
C ASN A 143 -10.93 -3.92 -1.09
N LEU A 144 -10.81 -4.35 -2.33
CA LEU A 144 -9.61 -4.94 -2.89
C LEU A 144 -8.44 -3.96 -2.83
N GLY A 145 -8.66 -2.66 -3.06
CA GLY A 145 -7.62 -1.64 -2.89
C GLY A 145 -7.06 -1.58 -1.47
N TYR A 146 -7.94 -1.59 -0.47
CA TYR A 146 -7.57 -1.62 0.94
C TYR A 146 -6.66 -2.82 1.22
N TYR A 147 -7.03 -4.01 0.76
CA TYR A 147 -6.22 -5.20 0.98
C TYR A 147 -4.91 -5.20 0.19
N LEU A 148 -4.92 -4.80 -1.08
CA LEU A 148 -3.70 -4.74 -1.89
C LEU A 148 -2.69 -3.73 -1.35
N SER A 149 -3.16 -2.58 -0.86
CA SER A 149 -2.29 -1.52 -0.35
C SER A 149 -1.79 -1.78 1.07
N ASN A 150 -2.56 -2.51 1.89
CA ASN A 150 -2.21 -2.74 3.30
C ASN A 150 -1.56 -4.10 3.60
N LEU A 151 -1.48 -5.03 2.64
CA LEU A 151 -1.02 -6.40 2.88
C LEU A 151 0.35 -6.78 2.30
N ALA A 152 1.05 -5.86 1.64
CA ALA A 152 2.39 -6.18 1.16
C ALA A 152 3.34 -6.50 2.33
N GLY A 153 3.98 -7.68 2.26
CA GLY A 153 4.99 -8.11 3.22
C GLY A 153 4.45 -8.73 4.51
N TYR A 154 3.14 -8.97 4.62
CA TYR A 154 2.57 -9.65 5.79
C TYR A 154 2.72 -11.16 5.68
N LYS A 155 3.07 -11.80 6.81
CA LYS A 155 3.16 -13.27 6.90
C LYS A 155 1.80 -13.97 6.85
N TRP A 156 0.72 -13.23 7.07
CA TRP A 156 -0.64 -13.76 7.12
C TRP A 156 -1.55 -12.95 6.21
N VAL A 157 -2.40 -13.64 5.47
CA VAL A 157 -3.33 -13.02 4.53
C VAL A 157 -4.75 -13.08 5.11
N PRO A 158 -5.47 -11.95 5.22
CA PRO A 158 -6.82 -11.93 5.77
C PRO A 158 -7.80 -12.72 4.91
N PHE A 159 -8.69 -13.48 5.57
CA PHE A 159 -9.75 -14.24 4.92
C PHE A 159 -10.65 -13.40 3.99
N PRO A 160 -11.06 -12.16 4.32
CA PRO A 160 -11.87 -11.35 3.41
C PRO A 160 -11.19 -11.04 2.06
N TYR A 161 -9.86 -10.86 2.06
CA TYR A 161 -9.12 -10.64 0.81
C TYR A 161 -9.16 -11.89 -0.09
N MET A 162 -8.98 -13.08 0.52
CA MET A 162 -9.14 -14.35 -0.18
C MET A 162 -10.55 -14.49 -0.77
N GLU A 163 -11.58 -14.16 0.00
CA GLU A 163 -12.98 -14.25 -0.45
C GLU A 163 -13.29 -13.29 -1.61
N ILE A 164 -12.71 -12.09 -1.62
CA ILE A 164 -12.87 -11.15 -2.74
C ILE A 164 -12.28 -11.76 -4.02
N LEU A 165 -11.05 -12.27 -3.97
CA LEU A 165 -10.40 -12.85 -5.16
C LEU A 165 -11.07 -14.14 -5.62
N LYS A 166 -11.54 -14.95 -4.67
CA LYS A 166 -12.34 -16.15 -4.94
C LYS A 166 -13.62 -15.79 -5.68
N LYS A 167 -14.35 -14.76 -5.22
CA LYS A 167 -15.56 -14.25 -5.89
C LYS A 167 -15.26 -13.77 -7.30
N ILE A 168 -14.17 -13.02 -7.47
CA ILE A 168 -13.71 -12.53 -8.77
C ILE A 168 -13.41 -13.69 -9.72
N HIS A 169 -12.73 -14.74 -9.25
CA HIS A 169 -12.47 -15.95 -10.03
C HIS A 169 -13.76 -16.67 -10.43
N PHE A 170 -14.67 -16.91 -9.48
CA PHE A 170 -15.95 -17.56 -9.77
C PHE A 170 -16.86 -16.74 -10.69
N GLU A 171 -16.85 -15.41 -10.58
CA GLU A 171 -17.53 -14.51 -11.51
C GLU A 171 -17.00 -14.71 -12.93
N HIS A 172 -15.68 -14.82 -13.09
CA HIS A 172 -15.06 -15.13 -14.37
C HIS A 172 -15.45 -16.50 -14.92
N LEU A 173 -15.43 -17.55 -14.10
CA LEU A 173 -15.86 -18.88 -14.53
C LEU A 173 -17.33 -18.89 -14.99
N LYS A 174 -18.21 -18.15 -14.31
CA LYS A 174 -19.63 -18.07 -14.67
C LYS A 174 -19.87 -17.25 -15.95
N ASN A 175 -19.16 -16.14 -16.11
CA ASN A 175 -19.32 -15.26 -17.28
C ASN A 175 -17.96 -14.71 -17.75
N PRO A 176 -17.19 -15.49 -18.52
CA PRO A 176 -15.84 -15.10 -18.93
C PRO A 176 -15.81 -13.78 -19.70
N LYS A 177 -16.82 -13.54 -20.55
CA LYS A 177 -16.86 -12.36 -21.45
C LYS A 177 -17.11 -11.05 -20.70
N ASN A 178 -18.00 -11.04 -19.70
CA ASN A 178 -18.44 -9.81 -19.01
C ASN A 178 -17.97 -9.69 -17.56
N SER A 179 -17.18 -10.65 -17.07
CA SER A 179 -16.61 -10.62 -15.72
C SER A 179 -15.72 -9.41 -15.45
N PHE A 180 -15.63 -9.05 -14.17
CA PHE A 180 -14.69 -8.06 -13.67
C PHE A 180 -13.25 -8.30 -14.18
N LEU A 181 -12.72 -9.52 -14.05
CA LEU A 181 -11.37 -9.87 -14.50
C LEU A 181 -11.14 -9.58 -15.98
N ASN A 182 -12.05 -10.02 -16.84
CA ASN A 182 -11.87 -9.86 -18.28
C ASN A 182 -11.89 -8.39 -18.70
N LYS A 183 -12.72 -7.57 -18.05
CA LYS A 183 -12.72 -6.11 -18.27
C LYS A 183 -11.38 -5.49 -17.91
N ARG A 184 -10.83 -5.83 -16.74
CA ARG A 184 -9.52 -5.31 -16.29
C ARG A 184 -8.36 -5.79 -17.17
N ILE A 185 -8.38 -7.04 -17.62
CA ILE A 185 -7.36 -7.57 -18.54
C ILE A 185 -7.42 -6.83 -19.89
N LYS A 186 -8.63 -6.54 -20.41
CA LYS A 186 -8.79 -5.76 -21.65
C LYS A 186 -8.26 -4.34 -21.51
N GLU A 187 -8.57 -3.66 -20.41
CA GLU A 187 -8.05 -2.31 -20.13
C GLU A 187 -6.52 -2.31 -20.06
N LEU A 188 -5.90 -3.32 -19.43
CA LEU A 188 -4.45 -3.45 -19.42
C LEU A 188 -3.86 -3.72 -20.81
N ASN A 189 -4.56 -4.44 -21.69
CA ASN A 189 -4.12 -4.66 -23.07
C ASN A 189 -4.16 -3.39 -23.92
N GLU A 190 -5.01 -2.43 -23.59
CA GLU A 190 -5.05 -1.13 -24.27
C GLU A 190 -3.95 -0.18 -23.78
N LEU A 191 -3.38 -0.45 -22.60
CA LEU A 191 -2.35 0.37 -21.96
C LEU A 191 -0.91 -0.09 -22.25
N ILE A 192 -0.72 -1.35 -22.63
CA ILE A 192 0.58 -1.98 -22.95
C ILE A 192 0.81 -1.92 -24.46
#